data_AF-A0A2J4PKA7-F1
#
_entry.id   AF-A0A2J4PKA7-F1
#
_cell.length_a   1.000
_cell.length_b   1.000
_cell.length_c   1.000
_cell.angle_alpha   90.00
_cell.angle_beta   90.00
_cell.angle_gamma   90.00
#
_symmetry.space_group_name_H-M   'P 1'
#
loop_
_entity.id
_entity.type
_entity.pdbx_description
1 polymer ?
#
loop_
_entity_poly.entity_id
_entity_poly.type
_entity_poly.pdbx_seq_one_letter_code
_entity_poly.pdbx_strand_id
1 'polypeptide(L)' 'AFPAPARESIMEQALLPQPEDFPDAEERRLLYVAITRARLRVWLLFNKEQPSPFVEMLEALDVPLARKP' A
#
# COMPACT_ATOMS: atom_id res chain seq x y z
N ALA A 1 6.54 8.84 -1.86
CA ALA A 1 6.40 7.83 -0.79
C ALA A 1 5.06 7.14 -0.95
N PHE A 2 4.92 5.91 -0.46
CA PHE A 2 3.67 5.16 -0.43
C PHE A 2 3.30 4.87 1.02
N PRO A 3 2.05 5.08 1.48
CA PRO A 3 0.86 5.50 0.73
C PRO A 3 1.01 6.90 0.10
N ALA A 4 0.29 7.13 -1.00
CA ALA A 4 0.29 8.42 -1.66
C ALA A 4 -0.66 9.36 -0.92
N PRO A 5 -0.32 10.65 -0.75
CA PRO A 5 -1.29 11.61 -0.23
C PRO A 5 -2.42 11.80 -1.23
N ALA A 6 -3.64 12.03 -0.74
CA ALA A 6 -4.76 12.43 -1.58
C ALA A 6 -4.42 13.72 -2.34
N ARG A 7 -4.68 13.73 -3.66
CA ARG A 7 -4.38 14.88 -4.54
C ARG A 7 -5.60 15.44 -5.26
N GLU A 8 -6.79 14.90 -5.03
CA GLU A 8 -8.00 15.35 -5.71
C GLU A 8 -8.39 16.77 -5.29
N SER A 9 -8.80 17.57 -6.25
CA SER A 9 -9.42 18.87 -6.02
C SER A 9 -10.78 18.72 -5.33
N ILE A 10 -11.25 19.79 -4.68
CA ILE A 10 -12.56 19.82 -4.02
C ILE A 10 -13.69 19.46 -5.00
N MET A 11 -13.58 19.90 -6.26
CA MET A 11 -14.57 19.58 -7.28
C MET A 11 -14.58 18.09 -7.66
N GLU A 12 -13.40 17.47 -7.72
CA GLU A 12 -13.28 16.04 -8.00
C GLU A 12 -13.79 15.20 -6.83
N GLN A 13 -13.52 15.60 -5.58
CA GLN A 13 -14.01 14.93 -4.38
C GLN A 13 -15.54 14.87 -4.34
N ALA A 14 -16.24 15.90 -4.83
CA ALA A 14 -17.70 15.91 -4.91
C ALA A 14 -18.28 14.87 -5.88
N LEU A 15 -17.47 14.37 -6.82
CA LEU A 15 -17.85 13.33 -7.79
C LEU A 15 -17.47 11.93 -7.33
N LEU A 16 -16.62 11.81 -6.30
CA LEU A 16 -16.16 10.53 -5.79
C LEU A 16 -17.17 9.93 -4.81
N PRO A 17 -17.19 8.59 -4.69
CA PRO A 17 -17.92 7.93 -3.60
C PRO A 17 -17.40 8.39 -2.24
N GLN A 18 -18.23 8.26 -1.22
CA GLN A 18 -17.85 8.63 0.14
C GLN A 18 -16.58 7.88 0.56
N PRO A 19 -15.58 8.58 1.15
CA PRO A 19 -14.36 7.95 1.61
C PRO A 19 -14.68 6.93 2.71
N GLU A 20 -13.98 5.81 2.68
CA GLU A 20 -14.07 4.80 3.73
C GLU A 20 -13.37 5.29 4.99
N ASP A 21 -13.97 4.99 6.16
CA ASP A 21 -13.39 5.31 7.46
C ASP A 21 -12.34 4.27 7.87
N PHE A 22 -11.39 4.02 6.95
CA PHE A 22 -10.26 3.14 7.17
C PHE A 22 -8.97 3.80 6.67
N PRO A 23 -7.91 3.87 7.48
CA PRO A 23 -6.67 4.55 7.10
C PRO A 23 -6.09 4.00 5.80
N ASP A 24 -5.80 4.89 4.84
CA ASP A 24 -5.19 4.56 3.54
C ASP A 24 -5.95 3.45 2.77
N ALA A 25 -7.30 3.46 2.83
CA ALA A 25 -8.15 2.40 2.27
C ALA A 25 -7.88 2.12 0.78
N GLU A 26 -7.73 3.17 -0.02
CA GLU A 26 -7.44 3.05 -1.45
C GLU A 26 -6.07 2.43 -1.69
N GLU A 27 -5.02 2.92 -1.03
CA GLU A 27 -3.66 2.42 -1.16
C GLU A 27 -3.55 0.96 -0.70
N ARG A 28 -4.30 0.55 0.32
CA ARG A 28 -4.35 -0.87 0.71
C ARG A 28 -4.94 -1.75 -0.37
N ARG A 29 -6.01 -1.29 -1.05
CA ARG A 29 -6.54 -2.01 -2.23
C ARG A 29 -5.51 -2.05 -3.35
N LEU A 30 -4.79 -0.96 -3.60
CA LEU A 30 -3.72 -0.95 -4.60
C LEU A 30 -2.62 -1.96 -4.27
N LEU A 31 -2.19 -2.05 -3.01
CA LEU A 31 -1.24 -3.06 -2.55
C LEU A 31 -1.79 -4.48 -2.75
N TYR A 32 -3.03 -4.74 -2.33
CA TYR A 32 -3.68 -6.05 -2.51
C TYR A 32 -3.75 -6.46 -3.98
N VAL A 33 -4.19 -5.56 -4.86
CA VAL A 33 -4.21 -5.81 -6.30
C VAL A 33 -2.82 -6.13 -6.81
N ALA A 34 -1.80 -5.35 -6.43
CA ALA A 34 -0.42 -5.58 -6.86
C ALA A 34 0.09 -6.97 -6.44
N ILE A 35 -0.18 -7.40 -5.21
CA ILE A 35 0.22 -8.71 -4.67
C ILE A 35 -0.51 -9.84 -5.42
N THR A 36 -1.83 -9.71 -5.61
CA THR A 36 -2.66 -10.77 -6.20
C THR A 36 -2.56 -10.91 -7.71
N ARG A 37 -1.95 -9.93 -8.42
CA ARG A 37 -1.68 -10.05 -9.86
C ARG A 37 -0.53 -11.01 -10.19
N ALA A 38 0.36 -11.27 -9.23
CA ALA A 38 1.48 -12.20 -9.45
C ALA A 38 1.03 -13.66 -9.30
N ARG A 39 1.46 -14.52 -10.21
CA ARG A 39 1.02 -15.93 -10.24
C ARG A 39 1.96 -16.91 -9.53
N LEU A 40 3.24 -16.57 -9.40
CA LEU A 40 4.27 -17.49 -8.91
C LEU A 40 4.93 -17.00 -7.62
N ARG A 41 5.46 -15.78 -7.64
CA ARG A 41 6.16 -15.15 -6.51
C ARG A 41 5.95 -13.65 -6.53
N VAL A 42 5.91 -13.06 -5.33
CA VAL A 42 5.85 -11.61 -5.11
C VAL A 42 7.11 -11.19 -4.37
N TRP A 43 7.75 -10.13 -4.84
CA TRP A 43 8.86 -9.46 -4.16
C TRP A 43 8.47 -8.00 -3.97
N LEU A 44 8.50 -7.53 -2.73
CA LEU A 44 8.23 -6.14 -2.38
C LEU A 44 9.55 -5.47 -1.99
N LEU A 45 9.85 -4.37 -2.65
CA LEU A 45 11.05 -3.57 -2.40
C LEU A 45 10.63 -2.26 -1.72
N PHE A 46 11.38 -1.84 -0.70
CA PHE A 46 11.12 -0.60 0.02
C PHE A 46 12.43 0.07 0.45
N ASN A 47 12.37 1.37 0.70
CA ASN A 47 13.48 2.11 1.28
C ASN A 47 13.51 1.88 2.80
N LYS A 48 14.63 1.38 3.34
CA LYS A 48 14.78 1.13 4.78
C LYS A 48 14.82 2.40 5.62
N GLU A 49 15.25 3.53 5.06
CA GLU A 49 15.28 4.82 5.77
C GLU A 49 13.89 5.48 5.81
N GLN A 50 12.98 5.05 4.92
CA GLN A 50 11.63 5.56 4.84
C GLN A 50 10.68 4.43 4.40
N PRO A 51 10.42 3.44 5.27
CA PRO A 51 9.53 2.33 4.94
C PRO A 51 8.09 2.83 4.80
N SER A 52 7.32 2.14 3.96
CA SER A 52 5.86 2.33 3.95
C SER A 52 5.29 1.77 5.25
N PRO A 53 4.24 2.36 5.85
CA PRO A 53 3.54 1.78 7.00
C PRO A 53 2.98 0.37 6.71
N PHE A 54 2.79 0.01 5.44
CA PHE A 54 2.39 -1.36 5.09
C PHE A 54 3.50 -2.40 5.26
N VAL A 55 4.76 -2.00 5.39
CA VAL A 55 5.86 -2.93 5.69
C VAL A 55 5.66 -3.54 7.08
N GLU A 56 5.39 -2.72 8.09
CA GLU A 56 5.11 -3.18 9.46
C GLU A 56 3.90 -4.10 9.52
N MET A 57 2.85 -3.78 8.75
CA MET A 57 1.66 -4.64 8.62
C MET A 57 2.02 -6.02 8.04
N LEU A 58 2.86 -6.07 7.01
CA LEU A 58 3.28 -7.34 6.39
C LEU A 58 4.20 -8.13 7.32
N GLU A 59 5.09 -7.47 8.06
CA GLU A 59 5.92 -8.11 9.08
C GLU A 59 5.06 -8.72 10.20
N ALA A 60 4.00 -8.04 10.63
CA ALA A 60 3.04 -8.59 11.60
C ALA A 60 2.22 -9.78 11.06
N LEU A 61 2.19 -9.98 9.75
CA LEU A 61 1.60 -11.14 9.06
C LEU A 61 2.64 -12.23 8.74
N ASP A 62 3.80 -12.20 9.39
CA ASP A 62 4.90 -13.14 9.21
C ASP A 62 5.47 -13.20 7.78
N VAL A 63 5.36 -12.10 7.02
CA VAL A 63 5.99 -12.01 5.70
C VAL A 63 7.51 -11.88 5.89
N PRO A 64 8.33 -12.79 5.33
CA PRO A 64 9.76 -12.80 5.62
C PRO A 64 10.49 -11.63 4.94
N LEU A 65 11.30 -10.92 5.72
CA LEU A 65 12.24 -9.93 5.18
C LEU A 65 13.43 -10.63 4.52
N ALA A 66 13.40 -10.74 3.20
CA ALA A 66 14.55 -11.23 2.44
C ALA A 66 15.70 -10.23 2.55
N ARG A 67 16.80 -10.65 3.18
CA ARG A 67 18.08 -9.92 3.16
C ARG A 67 18.84 -10.35 1.91
N LYS A 68 19.59 -9.43 1.29
CA LYS A 68 20.59 -9.83 0.29
C LYS A 68 21.51 -10.89 0.93
N PRO A 69 21.90 -11.94 0.20
CA PRO A 69 22.94 -12.85 0.66
C PRO A 69 24.25 -12.10 0.91
#